data_AF-A0A452YH91-F1
#
_entry.id   AF-A0A452YH91-F1
#
_cell.length_a   1.000
_cell.length_b   1.000
_cell.length_c   1.000
_cell.angle_alpha   90.00
_cell.angle_beta   90.00
_cell.angle_gamma   90.00
#
_symmetry.space_group_name_H-M   'P 1'
#
loop_
_entity.id
_entity.type
_entity.pdbx_description
1 polymer ?
#
loop_
_entity_poly.entity_id
_entity_poly.type
_entity_poly.pdbx_seq_one_letter_code
_entity_poly.pdbx_strand_id
1 'polypeptide(L)'
;MSLKRLRLAVDDLLVRFAEKFATQKLKHLFLLNNCDMAISILKEAGEEAKELRRYFEEKLESNLVSFVDELLMEYFGDLIKFVKNHISEDLISYTECPNIADVEPVVKNFAVKWRTALELMHNEVVTCCSNFVSGMAILKAAMAQLLNDYNRLSECVKMIPGGSSLNRNLVSITSISYEIRKYSRTL
;
A
#
# COMPACT_ATOMS: atom_id res chain seq x y z
N MET A 1 27.24 -20.28 19.71
CA MET A 1 26.57 -19.87 18.44
C MET A 1 26.36 -18.36 18.53
N SER A 2 26.83 -17.54 17.58
CA SER A 2 26.62 -16.09 17.69
C SER A 2 25.19 -15.72 17.27
N LEU A 3 24.53 -14.81 17.98
CA LEU A 3 23.18 -14.31 17.63
C LEU A 3 23.10 -13.83 16.17
N LYS A 4 24.18 -13.25 15.66
CA LYS A 4 24.32 -12.86 14.25
C LYS A 4 24.20 -14.04 13.28
N ARG A 5 24.82 -15.19 13.59
CA ARG A 5 24.72 -16.40 12.77
C ARG A 5 23.31 -16.98 12.81
N LEU A 6 22.69 -17.03 14.00
CA LEU A 6 21.31 -17.49 14.14
C LEU A 6 20.34 -16.60 13.35
N ARG A 7 20.48 -15.27 13.46
CA ARG A 7 19.69 -14.30 12.69
C ARG A 7 19.81 -14.55 11.19
N LEU A 8 21.01 -14.74 10.66
CA LEU A 8 21.21 -15.03 9.23
C LEU A 8 20.55 -16.34 8.79
N ALA A 9 20.61 -17.38 9.62
CA ALA A 9 19.96 -18.65 9.33
C ALA A 9 18.42 -18.52 9.33
N VAL A 10 17.87 -17.77 10.30
CA VAL A 10 16.43 -17.48 10.34
C VAL A 10 16.01 -16.63 9.14
N ASP A 11 16.82 -15.65 8.75
CA ASP A 11 16.54 -14.79 7.60
C ASP A 11 16.47 -15.59 6.28
N ASP A 12 17.48 -16.43 6.03
CA ASP A 12 17.50 -17.34 4.87
C ASP A 12 16.31 -18.30 4.88
N LEU A 13 15.94 -18.86 6.05
CA LEU A 13 14.77 -19.72 6.18
C LEU A 13 13.48 -18.98 5.83
N LEU A 14 13.28 -17.77 6.36
CA LEU A 14 12.09 -16.96 6.10
C LEU A 14 11.97 -16.59 4.62
N VAL A 15 13.09 -16.23 3.96
CA VAL A 15 13.09 -15.92 2.52
C VAL A 15 12.71 -17.16 1.71
N ARG A 16 13.30 -18.32 1.99
CA ARG A 16 12.97 -19.58 1.28
C ARG A 16 11.52 -20.02 1.49
N PHE A 17 10.95 -19.75 2.65
CA PHE A 17 9.54 -20.05 2.92
C PHE A 17 8.62 -19.05 2.22
N ALA A 18 8.98 -17.78 2.20
CA ALA A 18 8.26 -16.76 1.45
C ALA A 18 8.18 -17.13 -0.05
N GLU A 19 9.25 -17.68 -0.63
CA GLU A 19 9.27 -18.15 -2.02
C GLU A 19 8.25 -19.25 -2.35
N LYS A 20 7.68 -19.92 -1.35
CA LYS A 20 6.63 -20.94 -1.55
C LYS A 20 5.25 -20.36 -1.82
N PHE A 21 5.02 -19.07 -1.53
CA PHE A 21 3.74 -18.44 -1.82
C PHE A 21 3.62 -18.02 -3.28
N ALA A 22 2.41 -18.15 -3.83
CA ALA A 22 2.13 -17.97 -5.24
C ALA A 22 2.26 -16.51 -5.72
N THR A 23 1.96 -15.54 -4.87
CA THR A 23 1.93 -14.10 -5.24
C THR A 23 2.89 -13.31 -4.37
N GLN A 24 3.49 -12.23 -4.90
CA GLN A 24 4.39 -11.35 -4.15
C GLN A 24 3.70 -10.76 -2.92
N LYS A 25 2.43 -10.37 -3.04
CA LYS A 25 1.58 -9.94 -1.92
C LYS A 25 1.61 -10.93 -0.74
N LEU A 26 1.43 -12.22 -1.01
CA LEU A 26 1.47 -13.26 0.03
C LEU A 26 2.88 -13.47 0.60
N LYS A 27 3.94 -13.30 -0.20
CA LYS A 27 5.33 -13.35 0.30
C LYS A 27 5.59 -12.23 1.31
N HIS A 28 5.22 -11.01 0.97
CA HIS A 28 5.37 -9.85 1.85
C HIS A 28 4.52 -9.98 3.11
N LEU A 29 3.28 -10.47 3.00
CA LEU A 29 2.41 -10.73 4.15
C LEU A 29 3.03 -11.76 5.11
N PHE A 30 3.56 -12.86 4.58
CA PHE A 30 4.25 -13.86 5.38
C PHE A 30 5.43 -13.23 6.13
N LEU A 31 6.27 -12.46 5.45
CA LEU A 31 7.42 -11.80 6.07
C LEU A 31 6.99 -10.76 7.11
N LEU A 32 5.93 -9.98 6.86
CA LEU A 32 5.35 -9.02 7.80
C LEU A 32 4.94 -9.69 9.10
N ASN A 33 4.10 -10.72 9.02
CA ASN A 33 3.59 -11.43 10.20
C ASN A 33 4.73 -12.10 11.01
N ASN A 34 5.75 -12.63 10.34
CA ASN A 34 6.91 -13.21 11.02
C ASN A 34 7.82 -12.15 11.66
N CYS A 35 8.07 -11.01 10.99
CA CYS A 35 8.86 -9.93 11.56
C CYS A 35 8.15 -9.30 12.76
N ASP A 36 6.83 -9.09 12.67
CA ASP A 36 5.99 -8.58 13.74
C ASP A 36 6.03 -9.46 14.99
N MET A 37 5.95 -10.78 14.80
CA MET A 37 6.10 -11.74 15.90
C MET A 37 7.51 -11.70 16.51
N ALA A 38 8.55 -11.67 15.68
CA ALA A 38 9.93 -11.57 16.16
C ALA A 38 10.14 -10.27 16.96
N ILE A 39 9.65 -9.14 16.48
CA ILE A 39 9.72 -7.84 17.17
C ILE A 39 9.02 -7.90 18.52
N SER A 40 7.84 -8.51 18.58
CA SER A 40 7.07 -8.64 19.82
C SER A 40 7.85 -9.40 20.90
N ILE A 41 8.48 -10.52 20.52
CA ILE A 41 9.35 -11.30 21.42
C ILE A 41 10.60 -10.49 21.82
N LEU A 42 11.24 -9.82 20.86
CA LEU A 42 12.47 -9.05 21.10
C LEU A 42 12.23 -7.77 21.91
N LYS A 43 10.99 -7.28 22.01
CA LYS A 43 10.61 -6.21 22.94
C LYS A 43 10.66 -6.69 24.39
N GLU A 44 10.22 -7.91 24.65
CA GLU A 44 10.24 -8.51 26.00
C GLU A 44 11.68 -8.75 26.50
N ALA A 45 12.62 -9.01 25.59
CA ALA A 45 14.04 -9.20 25.90
C ALA A 45 14.81 -7.89 26.23
N GLY A 46 14.17 -6.72 26.15
CA GLY A 46 14.75 -5.45 26.59
C GLY A 46 15.90 -4.91 25.72
N GLU A 47 16.88 -4.26 26.36
CA GLU A 47 17.98 -3.56 25.66
C GLU A 47 19.00 -4.52 25.02
N GLU A 48 19.18 -5.72 25.56
CA GLU A 48 20.13 -6.71 25.02
C GLU A 48 19.76 -7.16 23.59
N ALA A 49 18.47 -7.11 23.25
CA ALA A 49 17.94 -7.50 21.95
C ALA A 49 17.78 -6.33 20.96
N LYS A 50 18.15 -5.10 21.33
CA LYS A 50 17.84 -3.88 20.58
C LYS A 50 18.33 -3.87 19.13
N GLU A 51 19.57 -4.25 18.90
CA GLU A 51 20.15 -4.30 17.54
C GLU A 51 19.44 -5.35 16.66
N LEU A 52 19.08 -6.48 17.25
CA LEU A 52 18.34 -7.53 16.54
C LEU A 52 16.90 -7.10 16.26
N ARG A 53 16.25 -6.43 17.22
CA ARG A 53 14.91 -5.86 17.08
C ARG A 53 14.86 -4.84 15.94
N ARG A 54 15.81 -3.89 15.94
CA ARG A 54 15.91 -2.87 14.89
C ARG A 54 15.99 -3.47 13.49
N TYR A 55 16.79 -4.54 13.34
CA TYR A 55 16.87 -5.23 12.06
C TYR A 55 15.52 -5.79 11.58
N PHE A 56 14.72 -6.38 12.47
CA PHE A 56 13.39 -6.86 12.11
C PHE A 56 12.40 -5.71 11.88
N GLU A 57 12.54 -4.58 12.58
CA GLU A 57 11.75 -3.37 12.35
C GLU A 57 11.99 -2.79 10.95
N GLU A 58 13.26 -2.67 10.53
CA GLU A 58 13.63 -2.22 9.18
C GLU A 58 13.11 -3.19 8.10
N LYS A 59 13.19 -4.51 8.35
CA LYS A 59 12.65 -5.52 7.44
C LYS A 59 11.12 -5.49 7.38
N LEU A 60 10.45 -5.26 8.50
CA LEU A 60 9.00 -5.08 8.58
C LEU A 60 8.56 -3.87 7.76
N GLU A 61 9.23 -2.73 7.92
CA GLU A 61 8.94 -1.50 7.19
C GLU A 61 9.08 -1.70 5.67
N SER A 62 10.19 -2.30 5.21
CA SER A 62 10.41 -2.59 3.79
C SER A 62 9.33 -3.51 3.19
N ASN A 63 8.93 -4.55 3.92
CA ASN A 63 7.85 -5.44 3.45
C ASN A 63 6.48 -4.79 3.53
N LEU A 64 6.26 -3.85 4.45
CA LEU A 64 5.01 -3.10 4.57
C LEU A 64 4.79 -2.25 3.33
N VAL A 65 5.80 -1.49 2.92
CA VAL A 65 5.76 -0.68 1.69
C VAL A 65 5.47 -1.56 0.48
N SER A 66 6.19 -2.67 0.34
CA SER A 66 6.01 -3.59 -0.79
C SER A 66 4.62 -4.26 -0.79
N PHE A 67 4.10 -4.63 0.38
CA PHE A 67 2.76 -5.19 0.50
C PHE A 67 1.68 -4.17 0.14
N VAL A 68 1.84 -2.91 0.58
CA VAL A 68 0.92 -1.82 0.26
C VAL A 68 0.88 -1.56 -1.25
N ASP A 69 2.03 -1.57 -1.92
CA ASP A 69 2.10 -1.43 -3.37
C ASP A 69 1.34 -2.55 -4.10
N GLU A 70 1.55 -3.80 -3.70
CA GLU A 70 0.84 -4.96 -4.26
C GLU A 70 -0.68 -4.89 -3.99
N LEU A 71 -1.06 -4.49 -2.77
CA LEU A 71 -2.46 -4.32 -2.37
C LEU A 71 -3.17 -3.25 -3.20
N LEU A 72 -2.54 -2.09 -3.39
CA LEU A 72 -3.10 -1.02 -4.22
C LEU A 72 -3.12 -1.38 -5.70
N MET A 73 -2.12 -2.11 -6.19
CA MET A 73 -2.12 -2.62 -7.56
C MET A 73 -3.27 -3.60 -7.83
N GLU A 74 -3.66 -4.41 -6.85
CA GLU A 74 -4.76 -5.37 -6.98
C GLU A 74 -6.13 -4.68 -7.07
N TYR A 75 -6.38 -3.68 -6.21
CA TYR A 75 -7.69 -3.02 -6.12
C TYR A 75 -7.83 -1.76 -6.99
N PHE A 76 -6.73 -1.06 -7.25
CA PHE A 76 -6.69 0.24 -7.94
C PHE A 76 -5.67 0.27 -9.09
N GLY A 77 -5.32 -0.89 -9.64
CA GLY A 77 -4.24 -1.01 -10.63
C GLY A 77 -4.32 -0.07 -11.84
N ASP A 78 -5.52 0.27 -12.33
CA ASP A 78 -5.68 1.22 -13.44
C ASP A 78 -5.21 2.64 -13.04
N LEU A 79 -5.55 3.08 -11.84
CA LEU A 79 -5.09 4.36 -11.28
C LEU A 79 -3.59 4.34 -11.06
N ILE A 80 -3.06 3.30 -10.41
CA ILE A 80 -1.64 3.22 -10.06
C ILE A 80 -0.77 3.18 -11.32
N LYS A 81 -1.14 2.38 -12.32
CA LYS A 81 -0.43 2.32 -13.62
C LYS A 81 -0.48 3.67 -14.33
N PHE A 82 -1.64 4.33 -14.32
CA PHE A 82 -1.78 5.65 -14.93
C PHE A 82 -0.83 6.66 -14.29
N VAL A 83 -0.84 6.78 -12.95
CA VAL A 83 0.01 7.72 -12.23
C VAL A 83 1.49 7.42 -12.48
N LYS A 84 1.91 6.14 -12.40
CA LYS A 84 3.31 5.74 -12.64
C LYS A 84 3.79 6.03 -14.07
N ASN A 85 2.91 5.95 -15.06
CA ASN A 85 3.29 6.13 -16.47
C ASN A 85 3.30 7.60 -16.91
N HIS A 86 2.50 8.46 -16.29
CA HIS A 86 2.24 9.82 -16.80
C HIS A 86 2.60 10.94 -15.81
N ILE A 87 2.94 10.61 -14.56
CA ILE A 87 3.16 11.60 -13.51
C ILE A 87 4.50 11.29 -12.84
N SER A 88 5.50 12.14 -13.08
CA SER A 88 6.80 12.06 -12.41
C SER A 88 6.63 12.19 -10.89
N GLU A 89 7.50 11.54 -10.11
CA GLU A 89 7.48 11.62 -8.64
C GLU A 89 7.67 13.05 -8.13
N ASP A 90 8.43 13.86 -8.88
CA ASP A 90 8.50 15.30 -8.70
C ASP A 90 7.24 15.94 -9.28
N LEU A 91 6.36 16.41 -8.38
CA LEU A 91 5.02 17.01 -8.62
C LEU A 91 4.96 18.19 -9.63
N ILE A 92 6.03 18.47 -10.36
CA ILE A 92 6.26 19.72 -11.10
C ILE A 92 6.35 19.47 -12.62
N SER A 93 6.63 18.25 -13.10
CA SER A 93 6.63 17.97 -14.54
C SER A 93 5.83 16.73 -14.91
N TYR A 94 4.73 16.94 -15.62
CA TYR A 94 4.14 15.91 -16.47
C TYR A 94 5.13 15.64 -17.60
N THR A 95 5.59 14.40 -17.74
CA THR A 95 6.56 14.01 -18.78
C THR A 95 5.99 14.28 -20.17
N GLU A 96 4.69 14.00 -20.35
CA GLU A 96 3.80 14.44 -21.43
C GLU A 96 2.37 14.50 -20.86
N CYS A 97 1.58 15.52 -21.19
CA CYS A 97 0.19 15.61 -20.70
C CYS A 97 -0.66 14.55 -21.43
N PRO A 98 -1.23 13.55 -20.73
CA PRO A 98 -1.92 12.44 -21.39
C PRO A 98 -3.19 12.91 -22.11
N ASN A 99 -3.62 12.17 -23.14
CA ASN A 99 -4.84 12.52 -23.84
C ASN A 99 -6.07 12.13 -23.01
N ILE A 100 -7.21 12.78 -23.27
CA ILE A 100 -8.48 12.45 -22.62
C ILE A 100 -8.86 10.97 -22.78
N ALA A 101 -8.51 10.37 -23.92
CA ALA A 101 -8.76 8.95 -24.21
C ALA A 101 -8.04 8.00 -23.25
N ASP A 102 -6.90 8.40 -22.69
CA ASP A 102 -6.11 7.59 -21.76
C ASP A 102 -6.63 7.72 -20.33
N VAL A 103 -7.10 8.92 -19.97
CA VAL A 103 -7.57 9.25 -18.61
C VAL A 103 -9.03 8.87 -18.37
N GLU A 104 -9.88 9.02 -19.37
CA GLU A 104 -11.32 8.79 -19.25
C GLU A 104 -11.68 7.39 -18.71
N PRO A 105 -11.07 6.28 -19.19
CA PRO A 105 -11.33 4.95 -18.66
C PRO A 105 -10.96 4.83 -17.18
N VAL A 106 -9.84 5.43 -16.77
CA VAL A 106 -9.33 5.38 -15.38
C VAL A 106 -10.29 6.12 -14.44
N VAL A 107 -10.70 7.34 -14.81
CA VAL A 107 -11.64 8.15 -14.02
C VAL A 107 -12.98 7.44 -13.88
N LYS A 108 -13.54 6.92 -14.98
CA LYS A 108 -14.83 6.23 -14.96
C LYS A 108 -14.78 4.94 -14.15
N ASN A 109 -13.71 4.15 -14.29
CA ASN A 109 -13.53 2.90 -13.54
C ASN A 109 -13.44 3.19 -12.04
N PHE A 110 -12.62 4.17 -11.65
CA PHE A 110 -12.49 4.60 -10.25
C PHE A 110 -13.85 5.01 -9.68
N ALA A 111 -14.58 5.87 -10.38
CA ALA A 111 -15.89 6.39 -9.93
C ALA A 111 -16.90 5.30 -9.59
N VAL A 112 -16.88 4.19 -10.32
CA VAL A 112 -17.80 3.05 -10.14
C VAL A 112 -17.34 2.13 -9.01
N LYS A 113 -16.03 1.87 -8.87
CA LYS A 113 -15.53 0.77 -8.03
C LYS A 113 -14.96 1.20 -6.68
N TRP A 114 -14.57 2.47 -6.51
CA TRP A 114 -13.70 2.87 -5.39
C TRP A 114 -14.23 2.50 -3.99
N ARG A 115 -15.55 2.62 -3.75
CA ARG A 115 -16.14 2.26 -2.44
C ARG A 115 -16.03 0.77 -2.16
N THR A 116 -16.45 -0.06 -3.12
CA THR A 116 -16.40 -1.51 -3.00
C THR A 116 -14.96 -2.00 -2.90
N ALA A 117 -14.04 -1.42 -3.67
CA ALA A 117 -12.61 -1.72 -3.59
C ALA A 117 -12.03 -1.37 -2.21
N LEU A 118 -12.37 -0.20 -1.64
CA LEU A 118 -11.97 0.18 -0.29
C LEU A 118 -12.49 -0.80 0.78
N GLU A 119 -13.74 -1.23 0.66
CA GLU A 119 -14.35 -2.18 1.60
C GLU A 119 -13.66 -3.56 1.52
N LEU A 120 -13.43 -4.08 0.32
CA LEU A 120 -12.74 -5.34 0.11
C LEU A 120 -11.30 -5.30 0.64
N MET A 121 -10.58 -4.22 0.32
CA MET A 121 -9.20 -4.00 0.80
C MET A 121 -9.15 -3.94 2.33
N HIS A 122 -10.09 -3.24 2.98
CA HIS A 122 -10.20 -3.21 4.43
C HIS A 122 -10.40 -4.62 5.01
N ASN A 123 -11.38 -5.36 4.47
CA ASN A 123 -11.71 -6.70 4.96
C ASN A 123 -10.56 -7.69 4.77
N GLU A 124 -9.83 -7.60 3.65
CA GLU A 124 -8.62 -8.40 3.44
C GLU A 124 -7.56 -8.10 4.51
N VAL A 125 -7.24 -6.83 4.74
CA VAL A 125 -6.19 -6.47 5.72
C VAL A 125 -6.56 -6.91 7.13
N VAL A 126 -7.84 -6.74 7.53
CA VAL A 126 -8.35 -7.22 8.83
C VAL A 126 -8.18 -8.74 8.97
N THR A 127 -8.38 -9.50 7.90
CA THR A 127 -8.37 -10.97 7.94
C THR A 127 -6.95 -11.54 7.91
N CYS A 128 -6.02 -10.85 7.27
CA CYS A 128 -4.69 -11.40 6.94
C CYS A 128 -3.58 -11.00 7.93
N CYS A 129 -3.75 -9.93 8.69
CA CYS A 129 -2.70 -9.44 9.60
C CYS A 129 -2.68 -10.20 10.93
N SER A 130 -1.47 -10.48 11.45
CA SER A 130 -1.26 -11.15 12.73
C SER A 130 -1.82 -10.38 13.92
N ASN A 131 -1.85 -9.05 13.83
CA ASN A 131 -2.39 -8.19 14.86
C ASN A 131 -3.00 -6.89 14.30
N PHE A 132 -3.70 -6.24 15.21
CA PHE A 132 -4.42 -5.00 14.99
C PHE A 132 -3.54 -3.82 14.55
N VAL A 133 -2.40 -3.64 15.21
CA VAL A 133 -1.49 -2.50 15.01
C VAL A 133 -0.90 -2.54 13.60
N SER A 134 -0.46 -3.73 13.17
CA SER A 134 0.10 -3.98 11.84
C SER A 134 -0.95 -3.82 10.74
N GLY A 135 -2.16 -4.34 10.95
CA GLY A 135 -3.28 -4.12 10.02
C GLY A 135 -3.65 -2.64 9.87
N MET A 136 -3.68 -1.88 10.97
CA MET A 136 -3.95 -0.45 10.93
C MET A 136 -2.82 0.34 10.23
N ALA A 137 -1.55 -0.04 10.45
CA ALA A 137 -0.42 0.60 9.79
C ALA A 137 -0.47 0.41 8.26
N ILE A 138 -0.75 -0.82 7.81
CA ILE A 138 -0.94 -1.15 6.38
C ILE A 138 -2.08 -0.33 5.78
N LEU A 139 -3.25 -0.30 6.42
CA LEU A 139 -4.39 0.45 5.87
C LEU A 139 -4.15 1.95 5.85
N LYS A 140 -3.53 2.52 6.88
CA LYS A 140 -3.17 3.94 6.89
C LYS A 140 -2.22 4.28 5.74
N ALA A 141 -1.19 3.47 5.53
CA ALA A 141 -0.24 3.65 4.43
C ALA A 141 -0.93 3.53 3.06
N ALA A 142 -1.71 2.47 2.84
CA ALA A 142 -2.44 2.25 1.59
C ALA A 142 -3.44 3.38 1.29
N MET A 143 -4.21 3.83 2.30
CA MET A 143 -5.17 4.90 2.15
C MET A 143 -4.50 6.26 1.87
N ALA A 144 -3.36 6.53 2.50
CA ALA A 144 -2.59 7.75 2.25
C ALA A 144 -2.06 7.77 0.81
N GLN A 145 -1.46 6.67 0.35
CA GLN A 145 -0.94 6.55 -1.01
C GLN A 145 -2.06 6.62 -2.06
N LEU A 146 -3.17 5.90 -1.86
CA LEU A 146 -4.36 5.99 -2.72
C LEU A 146 -4.86 7.42 -2.88
N LEU A 147 -4.94 8.17 -1.77
CA LEU A 147 -5.41 9.55 -1.80
C LEU A 147 -4.44 10.46 -2.57
N ASN A 148 -3.13 10.24 -2.42
CA ASN A 148 -2.11 10.97 -3.18
C ASN A 148 -2.20 10.68 -4.68
N ASP A 149 -2.28 9.39 -5.06
CA ASP A 149 -2.39 8.97 -6.45
C ASP A 149 -3.68 9.49 -7.10
N TYR A 150 -4.79 9.46 -6.38
CA TYR A 150 -6.05 10.01 -6.88
C TYR A 150 -6.03 11.53 -6.99
N ASN A 151 -5.39 12.25 -6.06
CA ASN A 151 -5.17 13.69 -6.19
C ASN A 151 -4.37 14.01 -7.46
N ARG A 152 -3.31 13.25 -7.73
CA ARG A 152 -2.50 13.39 -8.96
C ARG A 152 -3.33 13.15 -10.22
N LEU A 153 -4.18 12.12 -10.25
CA LEU A 153 -5.14 11.92 -11.35
C LEU A 153 -6.09 13.11 -11.51
N SER A 154 -6.67 13.60 -10.41
CA SER A 154 -7.60 14.73 -10.43
C SER A 154 -6.96 16.02 -10.94
N GLU A 155 -5.72 16.32 -10.54
CA GLU A 155 -4.97 17.47 -11.07
C GLU A 155 -4.63 17.27 -12.55
N CYS A 156 -4.26 16.06 -12.96
CA CYS A 156 -3.99 15.75 -14.36
C CYS A 156 -5.22 16.04 -15.26
N VAL A 157 -6.43 15.62 -14.84
CA VAL A 157 -7.68 15.89 -15.58
C VAL A 157 -7.90 17.39 -15.82
N LYS A 158 -7.53 18.26 -14.87
CA LYS A 158 -7.69 19.71 -15.03
C LYS A 158 -6.77 20.31 -16.09
N MET A 159 -5.63 19.68 -16.35
CA MET A 159 -4.62 20.16 -17.29
C MET A 159 -4.90 19.72 -18.74
N ILE A 160 -5.74 18.71 -18.93
CA ILE A 160 -6.02 18.11 -20.24
C ILE A 160 -7.08 18.93 -21.00
N PRO A 161 -6.83 19.30 -22.28
CA PRO A 161 -7.85 19.90 -23.14
C PRO A 161 -9.10 19.00 -23.24
N GLY A 162 -10.27 19.52 -22.85
CA GLY A 162 -11.53 18.75 -22.83
C GLY A 162 -11.76 17.91 -21.56
N GLY A 163 -10.81 17.90 -20.62
CA GLY A 163 -10.90 17.14 -19.37
C GLY A 163 -12.08 17.56 -18.47
N SER A 164 -12.59 18.78 -18.63
CA SER A 164 -13.79 19.26 -17.92
C SER A 164 -15.04 18.40 -18.16
N SER A 165 -15.09 17.66 -19.28
CA SER A 165 -16.16 16.69 -19.56
C SER A 165 -16.18 15.49 -18.58
N LEU A 166 -15.05 15.22 -17.91
CA LEU A 166 -14.89 14.15 -16.93
C LEU A 166 -15.22 14.59 -15.49
N ASN A 167 -15.45 15.88 -15.23
CA ASN A 167 -15.74 16.39 -13.89
C ASN A 167 -16.93 15.70 -13.21
N ARG A 168 -17.93 15.27 -13.99
CA ARG A 168 -19.10 14.51 -13.49
C ARG A 168 -18.74 13.12 -12.96
N ASN A 169 -17.60 12.57 -13.38
CA ASN A 169 -17.10 11.26 -12.98
C ASN A 169 -16.01 11.38 -11.90
N LEU A 170 -15.49 12.57 -11.62
CA LEU A 170 -14.56 12.78 -10.52
C LEU A 170 -15.30 12.63 -9.18
N VAL A 171 -14.82 11.69 -8.38
CA VAL A 171 -15.20 11.56 -6.98
C VAL A 171 -14.52 12.68 -6.18
N SER A 172 -15.27 13.32 -5.28
CA SER A 172 -14.68 14.36 -4.44
C SER A 172 -13.65 13.79 -3.47
N ILE A 173 -12.52 14.49 -3.30
CA ILE A 173 -11.47 14.16 -2.33
C ILE A 173 -12.03 14.07 -0.91
N THR A 174 -13.02 14.91 -0.59
CA THR A 174 -13.68 14.92 0.72
C THR A 174 -14.50 13.65 0.95
N SER A 175 -15.19 13.12 -0.06
CA SER A 175 -15.90 11.84 0.03
C SER A 175 -14.94 10.67 0.24
N ILE A 176 -13.84 10.61 -0.52
CA ILE A 176 -12.82 9.56 -0.37
C ILE A 176 -12.22 9.62 1.04
N SER A 177 -11.84 10.82 1.49
CA SER A 177 -11.28 11.05 2.82
C SER A 177 -12.26 10.72 3.95
N TYR A 178 -13.57 10.87 3.73
CA TYR A 178 -14.59 10.48 4.70
C TYR A 178 -14.68 8.95 4.83
N GLU A 179 -14.75 8.22 3.72
CA GLU A 179 -14.79 6.76 3.76
C GLU A 179 -13.48 6.15 4.32
N ILE A 180 -12.32 6.68 3.92
CA ILE A 180 -11.02 6.29 4.49
C ILE A 180 -11.04 6.44 6.02
N ARG A 181 -11.55 7.55 6.53
CA ARG A 181 -11.63 7.81 7.98
C ARG A 181 -12.55 6.82 8.70
N LYS A 182 -13.63 6.36 8.05
CA LYS A 182 -14.51 5.32 8.61
C LYS A 182 -13.70 4.05 8.86
N TYR A 183 -13.00 3.52 7.86
CA TYR A 183 -12.21 2.30 8.01
C TYR A 183 -11.04 2.45 8.99
N SER A 184 -10.39 3.61 9.06
CA SER A 184 -9.33 3.85 10.05
C SER A 184 -9.80 3.85 11.51
N ARG A 185 -11.11 4.02 11.75
CA ARG A 185 -11.74 4.05 13.08
C ARG A 185 -12.46 2.76 13.46
N THR A 186 -12.75 1.91 12.47
CA THR A 186 -13.58 0.70 12.63
C THR A 186 -12.73 -0.58 12.67
N LEU A 187 -11.43 -0.41 12.65
CA LEU A 187 -10.48 -1.37 13.16
C LEU A 187 -10.53 -1.26 14.69
#